data_AF-A0A1V4SFN3-F1
#
_entry.id   AF-A0A1V4SFN3-F1
#
_cell.length_a   1.000
_cell.length_b   1.000
_cell.length_c   1.000
_cell.angle_alpha   90.00
_cell.angle_beta   90.00
_cell.angle_gamma   90.00
#
_symmetry.space_group_name_H-M   'P 1'
#
loop_
_entity.id
_entity.type
_entity.pdbx_description
1 polymer ?
#
loop_
_entity_poly.entity_id
_entity_poly.type
_entity_poly.pdbx_seq_one_letter_code
_entity_poly.pdbx_strand_id
1 'polypeptide(L)'
;MKYLGDKEVFAVAYELKESPFSECGRNEPTWGVFKMWVDSKSVCTFSMNDKKREYEWDLIYIVEWLYKNKNNIFNETQFPLPIEGKNSIEFYKSSGDFDSDDDDEFNLWFEKRQDWYFRHSWYSDNGGSFLADVFFRRVKNTIEIAWDNSDLYSELNFINPKGIFYVQFELFKEVINNFIEDFMLEVSKSVEGRDLIERLKETD
;
A
#
# COMPACT_ATOMS: atom_id res chain seq x y z
N MET A 1 -7.53 7.72 -17.16
CA MET A 1 -6.73 6.77 -16.37
C MET A 1 -5.32 6.60 -16.95
N LYS A 2 -4.29 6.85 -16.14
CA LYS A 2 -2.90 6.55 -16.46
C LYS A 2 -2.53 5.15 -16.01
N TYR A 3 -1.64 4.49 -16.73
CA TYR A 3 -1.36 3.07 -16.58
C TYR A 3 0.14 2.80 -16.67
N LEU A 4 0.66 1.97 -15.76
CA LEU A 4 2.08 1.69 -15.58
C LEU A 4 2.29 0.19 -15.30
N GLY A 5 3.13 -0.47 -16.10
CA GLY A 5 3.49 -1.90 -15.92
C GLY A 5 2.73 -2.87 -16.83
N ASP A 6 2.66 -4.14 -16.41
CA ASP A 6 2.01 -5.23 -17.14
C ASP A 6 1.03 -5.97 -16.21
N LYS A 7 -0.27 -5.97 -16.51
CA LYS A 7 -1.31 -6.58 -15.64
C LYS A 7 -1.09 -8.07 -15.44
N GLU A 8 -0.47 -8.76 -16.40
CA GLU A 8 -0.19 -10.18 -16.30
C GLU A 8 0.87 -10.48 -15.24
N VAL A 9 1.66 -9.47 -14.82
CA VAL A 9 2.72 -9.62 -13.82
C VAL A 9 2.50 -8.67 -12.65
N PHE A 10 2.66 -7.37 -12.91
CA PHE A 10 2.47 -6.29 -11.95
C PHE A 10 2.20 -4.97 -12.68
N ALA A 11 1.10 -4.31 -12.31
CA ALA A 11 0.76 -3.00 -12.83
C ALA A 11 0.00 -2.16 -11.81
N VAL A 12 0.12 -0.85 -11.95
CA VAL A 12 -0.74 0.12 -11.26
C VAL A 12 -1.39 1.06 -12.26
N ALA A 13 -2.55 1.59 -11.90
CA ALA A 13 -3.21 2.63 -12.66
C ALA A 13 -3.91 3.59 -11.72
N TYR A 14 -4.00 4.85 -12.12
CA TYR A 14 -4.72 5.85 -11.36
C TYR A 14 -5.41 6.88 -12.25
N GLU A 15 -6.38 7.57 -11.67
CA GLU A 15 -7.08 8.69 -12.28
C GLU A 15 -7.48 9.69 -11.21
N LEU A 16 -7.01 10.93 -11.34
CA LEU A 16 -7.46 12.03 -10.50
C LEU A 16 -8.87 12.47 -10.93
N LYS A 17 -9.69 12.80 -9.95
CA LYS A 17 -11.06 13.25 -10.10
C LYS A 17 -11.30 14.48 -9.23
N GLU A 18 -12.40 15.17 -9.48
CA GLU A 18 -12.87 16.17 -8.54
C GLU A 18 -13.25 15.51 -7.21
N SER A 19 -12.80 16.10 -6.11
CA SER A 19 -13.15 15.66 -4.77
C SER A 19 -14.66 15.84 -4.54
N PRO A 20 -15.37 14.84 -3.99
CA PRO A 20 -16.77 15.01 -3.60
C PRO A 20 -16.94 16.01 -2.45
N PHE A 21 -15.84 16.48 -1.86
CA PHE A 21 -15.80 17.46 -0.78
C PHE A 21 -15.23 18.83 -1.23
N SER A 22 -15.13 19.08 -2.54
CA SER A 22 -14.65 20.37 -3.08
C SER A 22 -15.47 21.55 -2.54
N GLU A 23 -16.79 21.39 -2.43
CA GLU A 23 -17.69 22.40 -1.86
C GLU A 23 -17.47 22.67 -0.36
N CYS A 24 -16.77 21.78 0.35
CA CYS A 24 -16.41 21.95 1.76
C CYS A 24 -15.03 22.61 1.95
N GLY A 25 -14.41 23.12 0.89
CA GLY A 25 -13.12 23.80 0.93
C GLY A 25 -11.90 22.86 0.96
N ARG A 26 -12.10 21.54 0.83
CA ARG A 26 -11.00 20.59 0.60
C ARG A 26 -10.72 20.49 -0.89
N ASN A 27 -9.77 21.31 -1.35
CA ASN A 27 -9.44 21.48 -2.76
C ASN A 27 -8.13 20.76 -3.15
N GLU A 28 -7.63 19.85 -2.33
CA GLU A 28 -6.44 19.07 -2.68
C GLU A 28 -6.74 18.20 -3.90
N PRO A 29 -5.96 18.34 -5.01
CA PRO A 29 -6.28 17.72 -6.29
C PRO A 29 -5.80 16.26 -6.36
N THR A 30 -5.99 15.52 -5.27
CA THR A 30 -5.44 14.17 -5.04
C THR A 30 -6.52 13.10 -4.95
N TRP A 31 -7.79 13.50 -4.86
CA TRP A 31 -8.91 12.55 -4.94
C TRP A 31 -8.92 11.81 -6.28
N GLY A 32 -9.15 10.51 -6.25
CA GLY A 32 -9.09 9.72 -7.47
C GLY A 32 -9.34 8.24 -7.27
N VAL A 33 -9.28 7.52 -8.39
CA VAL A 33 -9.37 6.06 -8.43
C VAL A 33 -7.98 5.49 -8.55
N PHE A 34 -7.67 4.47 -7.76
CA PHE A 34 -6.42 3.71 -7.87
C PHE A 34 -6.72 2.22 -8.08
N LYS A 35 -5.87 1.57 -8.88
CA LYS A 35 -5.95 0.16 -9.21
C LYS A 35 -4.56 -0.45 -9.18
N MET A 36 -4.49 -1.69 -8.69
CA MET A 36 -3.28 -2.51 -8.72
C MET A 36 -3.63 -3.92 -9.20
N TRP A 37 -2.83 -4.42 -10.12
CA TRP A 37 -2.88 -5.79 -10.60
C TRP A 37 -1.61 -6.53 -10.22
N VAL A 38 -1.79 -7.77 -9.78
CA VAL A 38 -0.72 -8.71 -9.47
C VAL A 38 -1.13 -10.06 -10.05
N ASP A 39 -0.37 -10.62 -10.97
CA ASP A 39 -0.71 -11.91 -11.62
C ASP A 39 -2.15 -11.91 -12.18
N SER A 40 -2.49 -10.87 -12.96
CA SER A 40 -3.83 -10.62 -13.53
C SER A 40 -4.99 -10.47 -12.54
N LYS A 41 -4.72 -10.47 -11.23
CA LYS A 41 -5.72 -10.26 -10.18
C LYS A 41 -5.75 -8.79 -9.77
N SER A 42 -6.93 -8.20 -9.83
CA SER A 42 -7.14 -6.86 -9.27
C SER A 42 -7.22 -6.93 -7.75
N VAL A 43 -6.33 -6.22 -7.06
CA VAL A 43 -6.16 -6.30 -5.60
C VAL A 43 -7.10 -5.35 -4.87
N CYS A 44 -7.28 -4.12 -5.38
CA CYS A 44 -8.06 -3.06 -4.71
C CYS A 44 -9.54 -3.01 -5.14
N THR A 45 -10.00 -3.99 -5.92
CA THR A 45 -11.39 -4.06 -6.38
C THR A 45 -12.22 -4.89 -5.43
N PHE A 46 -13.39 -4.38 -5.05
CA PHE A 46 -14.30 -5.04 -4.11
C PHE A 46 -15.76 -4.99 -4.58
N SER A 47 -16.60 -5.79 -3.94
CA SER A 47 -18.06 -5.76 -4.07
C SER A 47 -18.66 -5.20 -2.79
N MET A 48 -19.52 -4.18 -2.94
CA MET A 48 -20.30 -3.61 -1.85
C MET A 48 -21.75 -3.48 -2.31
N ASN A 49 -22.68 -4.09 -1.56
CA ASN A 49 -24.09 -4.22 -1.96
C ASN A 49 -24.26 -4.84 -3.37
N ASP A 50 -23.57 -5.96 -3.62
CA ASP A 50 -23.52 -6.69 -4.89
C ASP A 50 -23.05 -5.89 -6.11
N LYS A 51 -22.46 -4.71 -5.88
CA LYS A 51 -21.90 -3.86 -6.92
C LYS A 51 -20.39 -3.85 -6.82
N LYS A 52 -19.74 -4.25 -7.91
CA LYS A 52 -18.30 -4.13 -8.09
C LYS A 52 -17.91 -2.65 -8.08
N ARG A 53 -16.92 -2.29 -7.26
CA ARG A 53 -16.35 -0.96 -7.09
C ARG A 53 -14.84 -1.03 -7.15
N GLU A 54 -14.26 0.07 -7.61
CA GLU A 54 -12.83 0.30 -7.57
C GLU A 54 -12.52 1.13 -6.33
N TYR A 55 -11.29 1.04 -5.84
CA TYR A 55 -10.82 1.93 -4.80
C TYR A 55 -10.84 3.38 -5.28
N GLU A 56 -11.55 4.23 -4.55
CA GLU A 56 -11.64 5.67 -4.81
C GLU A 56 -11.51 6.41 -3.48
N TRP A 57 -10.49 7.26 -3.37
CA TRP A 57 -10.19 8.04 -2.17
C TRP A 57 -9.22 9.17 -2.49
N ASP A 58 -8.73 9.86 -1.45
CA ASP A 58 -7.56 10.69 -1.54
C ASP A 58 -6.31 9.82 -1.78
N LEU A 59 -5.74 9.92 -2.98
CA LEU A 59 -4.62 9.07 -3.39
C LEU A 59 -3.29 9.52 -2.79
N ILE A 60 -3.24 10.69 -2.14
CA ILE A 60 -2.00 11.16 -1.48
C ILE A 60 -1.52 10.15 -0.45
N TYR A 61 -2.42 9.51 0.28
CA TYR A 61 -2.09 8.53 1.31
C TYR A 61 -1.27 7.34 0.76
N ILE A 62 -1.68 6.77 -0.38
CA ILE A 62 -0.93 5.68 -1.02
C ILE A 62 0.46 6.17 -1.48
N VAL A 63 0.51 7.38 -2.06
CA VAL A 63 1.73 7.94 -2.63
C VAL A 63 2.71 8.34 -1.56
N GLU A 64 2.24 8.96 -0.48
CA GLU A 64 3.02 9.35 0.69
C GLU A 64 3.63 8.12 1.36
N TRP A 65 2.81 7.09 1.61
CA TRP A 65 3.32 5.84 2.16
C TRP A 65 4.38 5.20 1.27
N LEU A 66 4.13 5.09 -0.05
CA LEU A 66 5.10 4.51 -0.98
C LEU A 66 6.38 5.35 -1.07
N TYR A 67 6.25 6.68 -1.07
CA TYR A 67 7.38 7.60 -1.14
C TYR A 67 8.33 7.40 0.05
N LYS A 68 7.78 7.38 1.28
CA LYS A 68 8.53 7.19 2.52
C LYS A 68 9.09 5.78 2.68
N ASN A 69 8.34 4.76 2.23
CA ASN A 69 8.66 3.36 2.54
C ASN A 69 9.30 2.55 1.41
N LYS A 70 9.35 3.05 0.17
CA LYS A 70 9.95 2.30 -0.96
C LYS A 70 11.36 1.82 -0.67
N ASN A 71 12.19 2.63 0.01
CA ASN A 71 13.55 2.24 0.36
C ASN A 71 13.59 1.10 1.38
N ASN A 72 12.67 1.07 2.35
CA ASN A 72 12.52 -0.06 3.26
C ASN A 72 12.14 -1.33 2.47
N ILE A 73 11.15 -1.22 1.59
CA ILE A 73 10.70 -2.33 0.72
C ILE A 73 11.83 -2.85 -0.18
N PHE A 74 12.69 -1.98 -0.70
CA PHE A 74 13.77 -2.35 -1.62
C PHE A 74 14.95 -3.01 -0.92
N ASN A 75 15.25 -2.61 0.33
CA ASN A 75 16.49 -2.97 1.01
C ASN A 75 16.29 -4.00 2.14
N GLU A 76 15.13 -4.01 2.81
CA GLU A 76 14.87 -4.93 3.93
C GLU A 76 14.44 -6.29 3.44
N THR A 77 15.32 -7.27 3.67
CA THR A 77 15.15 -8.65 3.21
C THR A 77 14.70 -9.62 4.31
N GLN A 78 14.76 -9.20 5.57
CA GLN A 78 14.50 -10.04 6.73
C GLN A 78 13.39 -9.45 7.60
N PHE A 79 12.58 -10.34 8.18
CA PHE A 79 11.64 -9.96 9.23
C PHE A 79 12.41 -9.74 10.54
N PRO A 80 12.09 -8.72 11.34
CA PRO A 80 12.94 -8.28 12.46
C PRO A 80 12.82 -9.14 13.73
N LEU A 81 11.91 -10.12 13.75
CA LEU A 81 11.65 -10.98 14.92
C LEU A 81 12.08 -12.43 14.65
N PRO A 82 12.53 -13.16 15.68
CA PRO A 82 13.04 -14.53 15.56
C PRO A 82 11.90 -15.55 15.42
N ILE A 83 11.10 -15.42 14.36
CA ILE A 83 9.97 -16.31 14.06
C ILE A 83 10.18 -17.04 12.74
N GLU A 84 9.59 -18.22 12.62
CA GLU A 84 9.54 -18.95 11.36
C GLU A 84 8.31 -18.53 10.53
N GLY A 85 8.49 -18.41 9.22
CA GLY A 85 7.43 -18.07 8.29
C GLY A 85 7.93 -18.16 6.85
N LYS A 86 7.02 -18.46 5.90
CA LYS A 86 7.37 -18.58 4.48
C LYS A 86 7.16 -17.28 3.71
N ASN A 87 6.26 -16.42 4.19
CA ASN A 87 5.86 -15.18 3.55
C ASN A 87 5.47 -14.13 4.61
N SER A 88 5.35 -12.88 4.19
CA SER A 88 4.99 -11.73 5.02
C SER A 88 3.71 -11.92 5.84
N ILE A 89 2.68 -12.56 5.28
CA ILE A 89 1.43 -12.85 6.01
C ILE A 89 1.69 -13.81 7.17
N GLU A 90 2.42 -14.91 6.92
CA GLU A 90 2.79 -15.87 7.97
C GLU A 90 3.66 -15.21 9.04
N PHE A 91 4.67 -14.43 8.65
CA PHE A 91 5.50 -13.70 9.61
C PHE A 91 4.65 -12.76 10.50
N TYR A 92 3.78 -11.95 9.90
CA TYR A 92 2.98 -10.99 10.67
C TYR A 92 1.93 -11.66 11.57
N LYS A 93 1.34 -12.78 11.13
CA LYS A 93 0.40 -13.58 11.93
C LYS A 93 1.12 -14.28 13.09
N SER A 94 2.18 -15.04 12.82
CA SER A 94 2.89 -15.80 13.85
C SER A 94 3.60 -14.92 14.88
N SER A 95 4.00 -13.69 14.52
CA SER A 95 4.52 -12.73 15.50
C SER A 95 3.45 -12.19 16.45
N GLY A 96 2.16 -12.38 16.16
CA GLY A 96 1.06 -11.99 17.04
C GLY A 96 0.85 -12.93 18.23
N ASP A 97 1.39 -14.14 18.18
CA ASP A 97 1.22 -15.17 19.23
C ASP A 97 2.29 -15.08 20.34
N PHE A 98 3.15 -14.06 20.31
CA PHE A 98 4.19 -13.86 21.30
C PHE A 98 3.62 -13.40 22.64
N ASP A 99 4.10 -14.02 23.71
CA ASP A 99 3.75 -13.71 25.09
C ASP A 99 5.00 -13.83 25.96
N SER A 100 5.20 -12.89 26.88
CA SER A 100 6.32 -12.89 27.82
C SER A 100 5.88 -12.25 29.15
N ASP A 101 6.33 -12.84 30.25
CA ASP A 101 6.15 -12.28 31.59
C ASP A 101 7.09 -11.07 31.85
N ASP A 102 8.01 -10.79 30.93
CA ASP A 102 8.88 -9.61 30.94
C ASP A 102 8.26 -8.49 30.07
N ASP A 103 7.76 -7.45 30.74
CA ASP A 103 7.12 -6.29 30.09
C ASP A 103 8.05 -5.59 29.08
N ASP A 104 9.36 -5.50 29.34
CA ASP A 104 10.30 -4.84 28.44
C ASP A 104 10.50 -5.67 27.16
N GLU A 105 10.55 -6.99 27.29
CA GLU A 105 10.62 -7.90 26.16
C GLU A 105 9.33 -7.84 25.31
N PHE A 106 8.17 -7.87 25.97
CA PHE A 106 6.87 -7.78 25.31
C PHE A 106 6.72 -6.45 24.55
N ASN A 107 7.09 -5.33 25.16
CA ASN A 107 7.02 -4.02 24.52
C ASN A 107 7.95 -3.94 23.31
N LEU A 108 9.21 -4.37 23.45
CA LEU A 108 10.17 -4.36 22.36
C LEU A 108 9.73 -5.25 21.18
N TRP A 109 9.11 -6.40 21.48
CA TRP A 109 8.54 -7.27 20.46
C TRP A 109 7.43 -6.58 19.68
N PHE A 110 6.48 -5.98 20.39
CA PHE A 110 5.35 -5.28 19.79
C PHE A 110 5.79 -4.08 18.95
N GLU A 111 6.74 -3.28 19.43
CA GLU A 111 7.32 -2.15 18.70
C GLU A 111 7.94 -2.58 17.37
N LYS A 112 8.81 -3.60 17.39
CA LYS A 112 9.46 -4.12 16.16
C LYS A 112 8.45 -4.69 15.17
N ARG A 113 7.43 -5.39 15.69
CA ARG A 113 6.34 -5.94 14.87
C ARG A 113 5.57 -4.81 14.18
N GLN A 114 5.20 -3.76 14.91
CA GLN A 114 4.43 -2.67 14.34
C GLN A 114 5.24 -1.78 13.41
N ASP A 115 6.48 -1.46 13.78
CA ASP A 115 7.37 -0.68 12.90
C ASP A 115 7.54 -1.36 11.55
N TRP A 116 7.76 -2.67 11.54
CA TRP A 116 7.82 -3.43 10.29
C TRP A 116 6.51 -3.37 9.50
N TYR A 117 5.36 -3.53 10.17
CA TYR A 117 4.05 -3.39 9.51
C TYR A 117 3.88 -2.01 8.86
N PHE A 118 4.20 -0.94 9.59
CA PHE A 118 4.12 0.44 9.10
C PHE A 118 4.97 0.67 7.84
N ARG A 119 6.11 -0.01 7.73
CA ARG A 119 7.05 0.14 6.62
C ARG A 119 6.84 -0.85 5.48
N HIS A 120 6.07 -1.90 5.70
CA HIS A 120 5.85 -2.98 4.72
C HIS A 120 4.39 -3.20 4.30
N SER A 121 3.41 -2.65 5.01
CA SER A 121 2.02 -2.59 4.56
C SER A 121 1.54 -1.15 4.41
N TRP A 122 0.99 -0.82 3.25
CA TRP A 122 0.38 0.50 2.99
C TRP A 122 -0.92 0.73 3.75
N TYR A 123 -1.45 -0.29 4.42
CA TYR A 123 -2.73 -0.20 5.10
C TYR A 123 -2.67 0.71 6.32
N SER A 124 -1.48 0.86 6.90
CA SER A 124 -1.27 1.79 7.99
C SER A 124 -1.58 3.25 7.64
N ASP A 125 -1.60 3.56 6.34
CA ASP A 125 -1.93 4.89 5.83
C ASP A 125 -3.22 4.85 5.01
N ASN A 126 -4.24 4.09 5.43
CA ASN A 126 -5.48 3.97 4.65
C ASN A 126 -6.36 5.23 4.64
N GLY A 127 -6.07 6.25 5.45
CA GLY A 127 -6.85 7.50 5.51
C GLY A 127 -8.34 7.32 5.82
N GLY A 128 -8.75 6.20 6.45
CA GLY A 128 -10.15 5.86 6.71
C GLY A 128 -10.90 5.26 5.51
N SER A 129 -10.20 4.90 4.44
CA SER A 129 -10.76 4.31 3.22
C SER A 129 -10.90 2.78 3.27
N PHE A 130 -11.54 2.22 2.25
CA PHE A 130 -11.62 0.77 2.00
C PHE A 130 -10.40 0.26 1.21
N LEU A 131 -9.19 0.56 1.69
CA LEU A 131 -7.94 0.13 1.06
C LEU A 131 -7.67 -1.36 1.37
N ALA A 132 -7.20 -2.11 0.38
CA ALA A 132 -6.72 -3.48 0.61
C ALA A 132 -5.47 -3.47 1.52
N ASP A 133 -5.34 -4.38 2.47
CA ASP A 133 -4.08 -4.60 3.18
C ASP A 133 -3.13 -5.44 2.30
N VAL A 134 -1.98 -4.85 1.95
CA VAL A 134 -1.00 -5.48 1.06
C VAL A 134 0.39 -5.27 1.64
N PHE A 135 1.08 -6.39 1.87
CA PHE A 135 2.46 -6.43 2.28
C PHE A 135 3.40 -6.46 1.08
N PHE A 136 4.47 -5.68 1.16
CA PHE A 136 5.55 -5.62 0.18
C PHE A 136 6.88 -5.93 0.88
N ARG A 137 7.62 -6.93 0.41
CA ARG A 137 8.89 -7.32 1.03
C ARG A 137 9.94 -7.76 0.00
N ARG A 138 11.20 -7.37 0.20
CA ARG A 138 12.31 -7.86 -0.63
C ARG A 138 12.59 -9.34 -0.35
N VAL A 139 12.59 -10.16 -1.39
CA VAL A 139 13.05 -11.56 -1.33
C VAL A 139 14.02 -11.83 -2.47
N LYS A 140 15.32 -11.86 -2.16
CA LYS A 140 16.41 -11.98 -3.15
C LYS A 140 16.24 -10.94 -4.27
N ASN A 141 16.01 -11.39 -5.51
CA ASN A 141 15.82 -10.54 -6.69
C ASN A 141 14.34 -10.25 -7.00
N THR A 142 13.43 -10.58 -6.09
CA THR A 142 11.99 -10.31 -6.24
C THR A 142 11.44 -9.42 -5.13
N ILE A 143 10.26 -8.85 -5.37
CA ILE A 143 9.40 -8.28 -4.34
C ILE A 143 8.23 -9.25 -4.16
N GLU A 144 8.10 -9.76 -2.93
CA GLU A 144 6.90 -10.45 -2.48
C GLU A 144 5.79 -9.40 -2.32
N ILE A 145 4.65 -9.65 -2.97
CA ILE A 145 3.40 -8.93 -2.78
C ILE A 145 2.40 -9.93 -2.23
N ALA A 146 1.96 -9.71 -1.00
CA ALA A 146 1.07 -10.64 -0.29
C ALA A 146 -0.11 -9.90 0.34
N TRP A 147 -1.30 -10.46 0.22
CA TRP A 147 -2.51 -9.89 0.82
C TRP A 147 -3.46 -10.98 1.31
N ASP A 148 -4.17 -10.66 2.39
CA ASP A 148 -5.28 -11.43 2.92
C ASP A 148 -6.34 -10.47 3.49
N ASN A 149 -7.30 -10.12 2.64
CA ASN A 149 -8.37 -9.18 2.88
C ASN A 149 -9.74 -9.87 3.06
N SER A 150 -9.76 -11.17 3.39
CA SER A 150 -11.01 -11.93 3.46
C SER A 150 -11.96 -11.40 4.54
N ASP A 151 -11.39 -10.96 5.66
CA ASP A 151 -12.13 -10.52 6.85
C ASP A 151 -11.75 -9.08 7.24
N LEU A 152 -11.18 -8.30 6.29
CA LEU A 152 -10.69 -6.96 6.56
C LEU A 152 -11.82 -5.96 6.85
N TYR A 153 -12.96 -6.12 6.16
CA TYR A 153 -14.14 -5.29 6.33
C TYR A 153 -15.39 -6.15 6.39
N SER A 154 -16.36 -5.75 7.20
CA SER A 154 -17.63 -6.45 7.35
C SER A 154 -18.65 -6.07 6.27
N GLU A 155 -18.45 -4.92 5.63
CA GLU A 155 -19.40 -4.25 4.75
C GLU A 155 -19.16 -4.56 3.26
N LEU A 156 -18.03 -5.16 2.92
CA LEU A 156 -17.62 -5.44 1.55
C LEU A 156 -16.80 -6.71 1.43
N ASN A 157 -16.65 -7.22 0.20
CA ASN A 157 -15.82 -8.36 -0.11
C ASN A 157 -14.87 -8.02 -1.26
N PHE A 158 -13.56 -8.20 -1.09
CA PHE A 158 -12.61 -8.07 -2.20
C PHE A 158 -12.81 -9.15 -3.25
N ILE A 159 -12.69 -8.80 -4.54
CA ILE A 159 -12.90 -9.74 -5.64
C ILE A 159 -11.81 -10.82 -5.65
N ASN A 160 -10.57 -10.44 -5.31
CA ASN A 160 -9.45 -11.35 -5.11
C ASN A 160 -8.94 -11.17 -3.67
N PRO A 161 -9.58 -11.77 -2.66
CA PRO A 161 -9.33 -11.42 -1.26
C PRO A 161 -7.98 -11.91 -0.75
N LYS A 162 -7.37 -12.92 -1.36
CA LYS A 162 -6.10 -13.50 -0.93
C LYS A 162 -5.16 -13.68 -2.11
N GLY A 163 -3.87 -13.50 -1.88
CA GLY A 163 -2.85 -13.81 -2.88
C GLY A 163 -1.44 -13.58 -2.37
N ILE A 164 -0.49 -14.30 -2.96
CA ILE A 164 0.94 -14.11 -2.77
C ILE A 164 1.58 -14.25 -4.14
N PHE A 165 2.39 -13.29 -4.53
CA PHE A 165 3.11 -13.33 -5.80
C PHE A 165 4.47 -12.66 -5.69
N TYR A 166 5.42 -13.11 -6.51
CA TYR A 166 6.79 -12.61 -6.52
C TYR A 166 7.07 -11.89 -7.83
N VAL A 167 7.18 -10.57 -7.76
CA VAL A 167 7.45 -9.70 -8.91
C VAL A 167 8.96 -9.49 -9.04
N GLN A 168 9.50 -9.44 -10.25
CA GLN A 168 10.90 -9.08 -10.45
C GLN A 168 11.19 -7.69 -9.89
N PHE A 169 12.32 -7.53 -9.19
CA PHE A 169 12.67 -6.28 -8.51
C PHE A 169 12.58 -5.06 -9.41
N GLU A 170 13.23 -5.15 -10.57
CA GLU A 170 13.41 -4.02 -11.46
C GLU A 170 12.06 -3.57 -12.02
N LEU A 171 11.18 -4.52 -12.35
CA LEU A 171 9.81 -4.22 -12.77
C LEU A 171 9.03 -3.50 -11.66
N PHE A 172 9.06 -4.03 -10.43
CA PHE A 172 8.36 -3.40 -9.31
C PHE A 172 8.89 -1.98 -9.04
N LYS A 173 10.21 -1.83 -8.97
CA LYS A 173 10.90 -0.57 -8.73
C LYS A 173 10.58 0.47 -9.81
N GLU A 174 10.61 0.08 -11.07
CA GLU A 174 10.25 0.94 -12.20
C GLU A 174 8.79 1.40 -12.09
N VAL A 175 7.85 0.46 -11.95
CA VAL A 175 6.42 0.77 -11.90
C VAL A 175 6.07 1.69 -10.73
N ILE A 176 6.61 1.41 -9.53
CA ILE A 176 6.34 2.22 -8.33
C ILE A 176 6.98 3.61 -8.42
N ASN A 177 8.24 3.73 -8.85
CA ASN A 177 8.86 5.06 -9.00
C ASN A 177 8.14 5.88 -10.06
N ASN A 178 7.84 5.29 -11.22
CA ASN A 178 7.09 5.98 -12.27
C ASN A 178 5.71 6.43 -11.78
N PHE A 179 5.02 5.61 -10.97
CA PHE A 179 3.73 5.97 -10.39
C PHE A 179 3.84 7.18 -9.46
N ILE A 180 4.79 7.16 -8.53
CA ILE A 180 5.02 8.26 -7.59
C ILE A 180 5.37 9.54 -8.36
N GLU A 181 6.35 9.48 -9.27
CA GLU A 181 6.82 10.65 -10.02
C GLU A 181 5.73 11.25 -10.90
N ASP A 182 5.00 10.41 -11.62
CA ASP A 182 3.92 10.83 -12.50
C ASP A 182 2.72 11.41 -11.71
N PHE A 183 2.38 10.81 -10.57
CA PHE A 183 1.37 11.35 -9.66
C PHE A 183 1.76 12.74 -9.15
N MET A 184 2.98 12.88 -8.61
CA MET A 184 3.47 14.16 -8.09
C MET A 184 3.50 15.23 -9.18
N LEU A 185 3.89 14.87 -10.41
CA LEU A 185 3.89 15.78 -11.55
C LEU A 185 2.49 16.27 -11.90
N GLU A 186 1.49 15.39 -11.91
CA GLU A 186 0.10 15.78 -12.18
C GLU A 186 -0.48 16.69 -11.11
N VAL A 187 -0.29 16.34 -9.84
CA VAL A 187 -0.79 17.12 -8.69
C VAL A 187 -0.14 18.50 -8.67
N SER A 188 1.14 18.60 -9.01
CA SER A 188 1.90 19.87 -9.06
C SER A 188 1.46 20.84 -10.19
N LYS A 189 0.43 20.50 -10.99
CA LYS A 189 -0.10 21.40 -12.01
C LYS A 189 -0.96 22.53 -11.42
N SER A 190 -1.53 22.35 -10.22
CA SER A 190 -2.22 23.42 -9.50
C SER A 190 -1.30 24.13 -8.50
N VAL A 191 -1.76 25.22 -7.88
CA VAL A 191 -1.00 25.90 -6.82
C VAL A 191 -1.02 25.05 -5.55
N GLU A 192 -2.22 24.62 -5.15
CA GLU A 192 -2.48 23.84 -3.95
C GLU A 192 -1.72 22.51 -3.96
N GLY A 193 -1.65 21.86 -5.12
CA GLY A 193 -0.92 20.62 -5.28
C GLY A 193 0.60 20.80 -5.21
N ARG A 194 1.16 21.94 -5.65
CA ARG A 194 2.59 22.22 -5.47
C ARG A 194 2.96 22.34 -4.00
N ASP A 195 2.19 23.12 -3.24
CA ASP A 195 2.40 23.28 -1.80
C ASP A 195 2.30 21.92 -1.07
N LEU A 196 1.39 21.05 -1.50
CA LEU A 196 1.25 19.70 -0.95
C LEU A 196 2.49 18.83 -1.25
N ILE A 197 2.98 18.82 -2.49
CA ILE A 197 4.15 18.02 -2.87
C ILE A 197 5.43 18.57 -2.21
N GLU A 198 5.54 19.87 -1.99
CA GLU A 198 6.64 20.47 -1.22
C GLU A 198 6.66 19.95 0.21
N ARG A 199 5.51 19.98 0.92
CA ARG A 199 5.38 19.42 2.27
C ARG A 199 5.76 17.94 2.34
N LEU A 200 5.33 17.14 1.35
CA LEU A 200 5.67 15.72 1.29
C LEU A 200 7.19 15.49 1.22
N LYS A 201 7.90 16.31 0.43
CA LYS A 201 9.36 16.21 0.29
C LYS A 201 10.14 16.67 1.52
N GLU A 202 9.54 17.47 2.39
CA GLU A 202 10.14 17.90 3.67
C GLU A 202 10.08 16.81 4.75
N THR A 203 9.30 15.74 4.53
CA THR A 203 9.13 14.63 5.48
C THR A 203 10.05 13.42 5.23
N ASP A 204 10.90 13.49 4.21
CA ASP A 204 11.91 12.49 3.82
C ASP A 204 13.32 12.88 4.34
#